data_AF-A0A1E3LQZ2-F1
#
_entry.id   AF-A0A1E3LQZ2-F1
#
_cell.length_a   1.000
_cell.length_b   1.000
_cell.length_c   1.000
_cell.angle_alpha   90.00
_cell.angle_beta   90.00
_cell.angle_gamma   90.00
#
_symmetry.space_group_name_H-M   'P 1'
#
loop_
_entity.id
_entity.type
_entity.pdbx_description
1 polymer ?
#
loop_
_entity_poly.entity_id
_entity_poly.type
_entity_poly.pdbx_seq_one_letter_code
_entity_poly.pdbx_strand_id
1 'polypeptide(L)'
;MNTWTADQFVSVGVETRTAGVLAAHLQAIPTTGFLCVDVLMTVMNDSMDVGQALDLLDKGLDRRDPCAAECTDGDGTGAVILIGRAIGGTTLADMRLPEARGGHAFVRGLLDCFDGRTAPDATGIANVVSAMSIVLDCGAPLTTDAFDGVPPLIYALSRGVPAPVLDVLLRHGADPNEPLSCEGVSGPACGLDYVVGGTAMHHAALAGRGDAMKVFFITHGGRLDAITRDGYEPMALAGASTHRTFGPRYGLIENTLSALHAWIETDEDNTRRRANGEQLCEVLATRLLELGRSVNTATLHHWLGAMTQLVEYGCDVASVLYRSPSQGGASYVARIRNMMRQWYGDNSRAAQALNDGETLNVAGDVDAWIRSLAPPASMPRDGIVASRCVMRATHGPLFGDIGERTGGV
;
A
#
# COMPACT_ATOMS: atom_id res chain seq x y z
N MET A 1 3.00 7.54 -41.45
CA MET A 1 4.28 7.71 -40.74
C MET A 1 4.95 6.35 -40.69
N ASN A 2 6.23 6.27 -41.03
CA ASN A 2 6.96 4.99 -40.98
C ASN A 2 7.17 4.62 -39.51
N THR A 3 6.58 3.51 -39.07
CA THR A 3 6.87 2.91 -37.77
C THR A 3 8.34 2.48 -37.77
N TRP A 4 9.07 2.85 -36.70
CA TRP A 4 10.46 2.42 -36.55
C TRP A 4 10.53 0.90 -36.43
N THR A 5 11.43 0.27 -37.17
CA THR A 5 11.67 -1.18 -37.11
C THR A 5 12.91 -1.50 -36.27
N ALA A 6 13.01 -2.73 -35.77
CA ALA A 6 14.20 -3.18 -35.04
C ALA A 6 15.47 -3.02 -35.88
N ASP A 7 15.41 -3.30 -37.19
CA ASP A 7 16.56 -3.13 -38.10
C ASP A 7 17.03 -1.67 -38.20
N GLN A 8 16.10 -0.71 -38.10
CA GLN A 8 16.44 0.71 -38.08
C GLN A 8 17.13 1.12 -36.77
N PHE A 9 16.77 0.52 -35.64
CA PHE A 9 17.48 0.73 -34.38
C PHE A 9 18.87 0.08 -34.39
N VAL A 10 18.99 -1.13 -34.93
CA VAL A 10 20.28 -1.82 -35.06
C VAL A 10 21.22 -1.04 -35.97
N SER A 11 20.73 -0.43 -37.06
CA SER A 11 21.57 0.34 -37.98
C SER A 11 22.15 1.62 -37.36
N VAL A 12 21.53 2.15 -36.29
CA VAL A 12 22.04 3.29 -35.50
C VAL A 12 22.80 2.86 -34.24
N GLY A 13 23.16 1.58 -34.12
CA GLY A 13 24.04 1.07 -33.07
C GLY A 13 23.35 0.56 -31.81
N VAL A 14 22.02 0.44 -31.81
CA VAL A 14 21.29 -0.18 -30.69
C VAL A 14 21.48 -1.69 -30.71
N GLU A 15 21.73 -2.29 -29.54
CA GLU A 15 21.82 -3.74 -29.37
C GLU A 15 20.56 -4.45 -29.90
N THR A 16 20.71 -5.56 -30.63
CA THR A 16 19.60 -6.26 -31.31
C THR A 16 18.41 -6.59 -30.41
N ARG A 17 18.65 -7.05 -29.17
CA ARG A 17 17.58 -7.33 -28.21
C ARG A 17 16.82 -6.05 -27.85
N THR A 18 17.57 -5.03 -27.44
CA THR A 18 17.04 -3.71 -27.08
C THR A 18 16.26 -3.09 -28.25
N ALA A 19 16.77 -3.18 -29.47
CA ALA A 19 16.12 -2.73 -30.69
C ALA A 19 14.76 -3.40 -30.93
N GLY A 20 14.68 -4.72 -30.71
CA GLY A 20 13.43 -5.47 -30.82
C GLY A 20 12.38 -5.02 -29.80
N VAL A 21 12.80 -4.84 -28.54
CA VAL A 21 11.92 -4.34 -27.46
C VAL A 21 11.41 -2.94 -27.77
N LEU A 22 12.29 -1.99 -28.11
CA LEU A 22 11.91 -0.61 -28.41
C LEU A 22 10.95 -0.53 -29.61
N ALA A 23 11.20 -1.30 -30.68
CA ALA A 23 10.32 -1.35 -31.83
C ALA A 23 8.92 -1.90 -31.46
N ALA A 24 8.85 -2.96 -30.64
CA ALA A 24 7.58 -3.53 -30.20
C ALA A 24 6.76 -2.53 -29.36
N HIS A 25 7.40 -1.85 -28.40
CA HIS A 25 6.74 -0.84 -27.57
C HIS A 25 6.27 0.36 -28.40
N LEU A 26 7.07 0.86 -29.35
CA LEU A 26 6.66 1.93 -30.27
C LEU A 26 5.46 1.56 -31.14
N GLN A 27 5.35 0.30 -31.55
CA GLN A 27 4.21 -0.18 -32.34
C GLN A 27 2.92 -0.31 -31.51
N ALA A 28 3.04 -0.50 -30.19
CA ALA A 28 1.92 -0.59 -29.28
C ALA A 28 1.35 0.77 -28.86
N ILE A 29 2.13 1.86 -28.96
CA ILE A 29 1.68 3.21 -28.61
C ILE A 29 0.66 3.69 -29.66
N PRO A 30 -0.57 4.07 -29.24
CA PRO A 30 -1.54 4.65 -30.15
C PRO A 30 -0.92 5.85 -30.88
N THR A 31 -1.07 5.91 -32.20
CA THR A 31 -0.43 6.92 -33.09
C THR A 31 -0.95 8.36 -32.90
N THR A 32 -1.43 8.72 -31.71
CA THR A 32 -1.93 10.06 -31.38
C THR A 32 -0.78 11.04 -31.21
N GLY A 33 -0.28 11.53 -32.35
CA GLY A 33 0.21 12.91 -32.56
C GLY A 33 1.52 13.36 -31.92
N PHE A 34 2.03 12.73 -30.86
CA PHE A 34 3.11 13.31 -30.06
C PHE A 34 4.53 12.83 -30.36
N LEU A 35 4.70 11.80 -31.20
CA LEU A 35 5.99 11.49 -31.83
C LEU A 35 6.25 12.48 -32.97
N CYS A 36 6.37 13.77 -32.65
CA CYS A 36 6.96 14.71 -33.58
C CYS A 36 8.39 14.25 -33.83
N VAL A 37 8.72 13.96 -35.09
CA VAL A 37 10.08 13.57 -35.52
C VAL A 37 11.11 14.54 -34.96
N ASP A 38 10.75 15.81 -34.81
CA ASP A 38 11.63 16.84 -34.24
C ASP A 38 11.98 16.56 -32.77
N VAL A 39 11.06 16.03 -31.95
CA VAL A 39 11.35 15.69 -30.53
C VAL A 39 12.29 14.50 -30.48
N LEU A 40 12.02 13.46 -31.28
CA LEU A 40 12.90 12.29 -31.38
C LEU A 40 14.31 12.71 -31.84
N MET A 41 14.40 13.53 -32.88
CA MET A 41 15.69 14.03 -33.40
C MET A 41 16.40 14.95 -32.41
N THR A 42 15.66 15.75 -31.63
CA THR A 42 16.24 16.57 -30.54
C THR A 42 16.84 15.67 -29.46
N VAL A 43 16.09 14.65 -29.02
CA VAL A 43 16.55 13.67 -28.02
C VAL A 43 17.69 12.80 -28.54
N MET A 44 17.77 12.55 -29.84
CA MET A 44 18.88 11.82 -30.46
C MET A 44 20.14 12.68 -30.63
N ASN A 45 19.99 13.99 -30.85
CA ASN A 45 21.10 14.90 -31.06
C ASN A 45 21.72 15.42 -29.75
N ASP A 46 20.91 15.59 -28.71
CA ASP A 46 21.40 15.93 -27.38
C ASP A 46 21.80 14.65 -26.63
N SER A 47 23.03 14.60 -26.13
CA SER A 47 23.51 13.51 -25.28
C SER A 47 22.82 13.57 -23.92
N MET A 48 21.56 13.18 -23.85
CA MET A 48 20.79 13.19 -22.61
C MET A 48 21.36 12.15 -21.64
N ASP A 49 21.76 12.57 -20.44
CA ASP A 49 22.23 11.65 -19.41
C ASP A 49 21.07 10.94 -18.67
N VAL A 50 21.38 9.90 -17.89
CA VAL A 50 20.37 9.14 -17.12
C VAL A 50 19.61 10.03 -16.13
N GLY A 51 20.29 11.00 -15.52
CA GLY A 51 19.67 11.92 -14.57
C GLY A 51 18.65 12.82 -15.25
N GLN A 52 18.99 13.37 -16.42
CA GLN A 52 18.07 14.18 -17.23
C GLN A 52 16.86 13.39 -17.71
N ALA A 53 17.06 12.12 -18.11
CA ALA A 53 15.98 11.21 -18.46
C ALA A 53 14.99 11.01 -17.30
N LEU A 54 15.50 10.76 -16.10
CA LEU A 54 14.67 10.64 -14.90
C LEU A 54 14.01 11.97 -14.53
N ASP A 55 14.72 13.09 -14.63
CA ASP A 55 14.15 14.41 -14.32
C ASP A 55 13.00 14.77 -15.28
N LEU A 56 13.04 14.31 -16.53
CA LEU A 56 11.94 14.48 -17.49
C LEU A 56 10.74 13.59 -17.14
N LEU A 57 10.97 12.31 -16.82
CA LEU A 57 9.91 11.41 -16.36
C LEU A 57 9.27 11.88 -15.05
N ASP A 58 10.09 12.33 -14.12
CA ASP A 58 9.69 12.88 -12.82
C ASP A 58 8.85 14.15 -13.00
N LYS A 59 9.29 15.10 -13.85
CA LYS A 59 8.47 16.28 -14.21
C LYS A 59 7.16 15.89 -14.90
N GLY A 60 7.14 14.78 -15.63
CA GLY A 60 5.92 14.22 -16.22
C GLY A 60 4.90 13.79 -15.16
N LEU A 61 5.35 13.36 -13.98
CA LEU A 61 4.45 13.03 -12.85
C LEU A 61 3.80 14.26 -12.23
N ASP A 62 4.40 15.45 -12.34
CA ASP A 62 3.88 16.73 -11.82
C ASP A 62 2.99 17.50 -12.81
N ARG A 63 3.24 17.33 -14.11
CA ARG A 63 2.58 18.13 -15.14
C ARG A 63 1.16 17.63 -15.35
N ARG A 64 0.19 18.35 -14.77
CA ARG A 64 -1.17 18.40 -15.31
C ARG A 64 -1.12 19.15 -16.62
N ASP A 65 -0.83 18.46 -17.72
CA ASP A 65 -1.11 19.04 -19.03
C ASP A 65 -2.65 19.04 -19.19
N PRO A 66 -3.29 20.23 -19.22
CA PRO A 66 -4.75 20.31 -19.36
C PRO A 66 -5.24 19.75 -20.70
N CYS A 67 -4.35 19.59 -21.68
CA CYS A 67 -4.63 18.96 -22.98
C CYS A 67 -4.34 17.46 -23.02
N ALA A 68 -3.55 16.93 -22.07
CA ALA A 68 -3.29 15.48 -21.95
C ALA A 68 -4.35 14.75 -21.11
N ALA A 69 -5.39 15.48 -20.67
CA ALA A 69 -6.53 14.90 -19.99
C ALA A 69 -7.08 13.72 -20.79
N GLU A 70 -7.00 12.52 -20.19
CA GLU A 70 -7.58 11.24 -20.62
C GLU A 70 -6.65 10.20 -21.28
N CYS A 71 -5.38 10.48 -21.59
CA CYS A 71 -4.52 9.43 -22.15
C CYS A 71 -3.93 8.50 -21.07
N THR A 72 -4.64 7.40 -20.76
CA THR A 72 -4.15 6.36 -19.84
C THR A 72 -2.98 5.54 -20.39
N ASP A 73 -2.73 5.64 -21.70
CA ASP A 73 -1.71 4.86 -22.41
C ASP A 73 -0.33 5.55 -22.40
N GLY A 74 -0.25 6.76 -21.82
CA GLY A 74 0.95 7.62 -21.84
C GLY A 74 1.06 8.40 -23.15
N ASP A 75 2.04 9.31 -23.21
CA ASP A 75 2.33 10.09 -24.43
C ASP A 75 3.55 9.54 -25.20
N GLY A 76 4.10 8.43 -24.74
CA GLY A 76 5.29 7.79 -25.31
C GLY A 76 6.61 8.45 -24.91
N THR A 77 6.60 9.46 -24.05
CA THR A 77 7.81 10.16 -23.58
C THR A 77 8.81 9.19 -22.97
N GLY A 78 8.34 8.21 -22.18
CA GLY A 78 9.23 7.18 -21.60
C GLY A 78 9.96 6.36 -22.67
N ALA A 79 9.27 5.92 -23.71
CA ALA A 79 9.88 5.19 -24.81
C ALA A 79 10.89 6.05 -25.59
N VAL A 80 10.54 7.31 -25.90
CA VAL A 80 11.41 8.26 -26.61
C VAL A 80 12.71 8.52 -25.86
N ILE A 81 12.61 8.74 -24.55
CA ILE A 81 13.76 8.97 -23.67
C ILE A 81 14.71 7.76 -23.72
N LEU A 82 14.16 6.54 -23.63
CA LEU A 82 14.94 5.30 -23.65
C LEU A 82 15.58 5.01 -25.02
N ILE A 83 14.92 5.39 -26.11
CA ILE A 83 15.50 5.32 -27.47
C ILE A 83 16.77 6.17 -27.56
N GLY A 84 16.72 7.44 -27.11
CA GLY A 84 17.90 8.32 -27.12
C GLY A 84 19.07 7.72 -26.34
N ARG A 85 18.79 7.11 -25.17
CA ARG A 85 19.81 6.46 -24.34
C ARG A 85 20.39 5.20 -24.99
N ALA A 86 19.57 4.39 -25.65
CA ALA A 86 20.02 3.20 -26.36
C ALA A 86 20.92 3.55 -27.55
N ILE A 87 20.59 4.60 -28.29
CA ILE A 87 21.39 5.10 -29.43
C ILE A 87 22.74 5.66 -28.95
N GLY A 88 22.77 6.27 -27.77
CA GLY A 88 24.00 6.74 -27.11
C GLY A 88 24.98 5.63 -26.68
N GLY A 89 24.71 4.36 -27.02
CA GLY A 89 25.58 3.21 -26.74
C GLY A 89 25.44 2.62 -25.33
N THR A 90 24.46 3.08 -24.54
CA THR A 90 24.18 2.50 -23.22
C THR A 90 23.30 1.26 -23.37
N THR A 91 23.75 0.12 -22.81
CA THR A 91 22.89 -1.07 -22.66
C THR A 91 21.77 -0.74 -21.67
N LEU A 92 20.51 -0.84 -22.10
CA LEU A 92 19.39 -0.48 -21.22
C LEU A 92 19.32 -1.36 -19.97
N ALA A 93 19.77 -2.61 -20.07
CA ALA A 93 19.85 -3.57 -18.96
C ALA A 93 20.82 -3.14 -17.84
N ASP A 94 21.93 -2.48 -18.20
CA ASP A 94 22.97 -2.08 -17.25
C ASP A 94 22.88 -0.59 -16.87
N MET A 95 21.79 0.08 -17.23
CA MET A 95 21.63 1.50 -16.91
C MET A 95 21.66 1.70 -15.39
N ARG A 96 22.59 2.56 -14.98
CA ARG A 96 22.75 3.00 -13.61
C ARG A 96 22.68 4.52 -13.54
N LEU A 97 22.18 5.00 -12.42
CA LEU A 97 22.29 6.40 -12.04
C LEU A 97 23.77 6.81 -11.98
N PRO A 98 24.10 8.10 -12.21
CA PRO A 98 25.43 8.62 -11.93
C PRO A 98 25.83 8.37 -10.47
N GLU A 99 27.12 8.22 -10.17
CA GLU A 99 27.61 8.03 -8.79
C GLU A 99 27.17 9.16 -7.85
N ALA A 100 27.10 10.40 -8.37
CA ALA A 100 26.59 11.56 -7.66
C ALA A 100 25.11 11.42 -7.22
N ARG A 101 24.35 10.51 -7.84
CA ARG A 101 22.98 10.11 -7.49
C ARG A 101 22.91 8.69 -6.90
N GLY A 102 24.01 8.20 -6.34
CA GLY A 102 24.07 6.91 -5.62
C GLY A 102 24.45 5.69 -6.48
N GLY A 103 24.57 5.83 -7.80
CA GLY A 103 25.05 4.72 -8.65
C GLY A 103 24.09 3.54 -8.80
N HIS A 104 22.85 3.66 -8.31
CA HIS A 104 21.91 2.54 -8.28
C HIS A 104 21.31 2.21 -9.66
N ALA A 105 20.66 1.04 -9.76
CA ALA A 105 20.00 0.61 -10.99
C ALA A 105 18.91 1.60 -11.43
N PHE A 106 18.75 1.79 -12.74
CA PHE A 106 17.76 2.71 -13.31
C PHE A 106 16.32 2.39 -12.88
N VAL A 107 16.00 1.09 -12.74
CA VAL A 107 14.72 0.60 -12.21
C VAL A 107 14.41 1.23 -10.84
N ARG A 108 15.40 1.29 -9.94
CA ARG A 108 15.25 1.94 -8.64
C ARG A 108 15.00 3.44 -8.79
N GLY A 109 15.75 4.10 -9.67
CA GLY A 109 15.54 5.52 -9.98
C GLY A 109 14.12 5.83 -10.46
N LEU A 110 13.52 4.97 -11.27
CA LEU A 110 12.12 5.09 -11.70
C LEU A 110 11.13 4.95 -10.54
N LEU A 111 11.40 4.07 -9.57
CA LEU A 111 10.56 3.93 -8.37
C LEU A 111 10.71 5.13 -7.43
N ASP A 112 11.93 5.68 -7.33
CA ASP A 112 12.24 6.86 -6.53
C ASP A 112 11.53 8.12 -7.04
N CYS A 113 11.16 8.18 -8.32
CA CYS A 113 10.31 9.25 -8.86
C CYS A 113 8.96 9.36 -8.14
N PHE A 114 8.48 8.33 -7.43
CA PHE A 114 7.22 8.40 -6.68
C PHE A 114 7.39 8.88 -5.24
N ASP A 115 8.62 9.00 -4.75
CA ASP A 115 8.88 9.34 -3.35
C ASP A 115 8.30 10.71 -2.97
N GLY A 116 7.57 10.76 -1.86
CA GLY A 116 6.92 11.97 -1.36
C GLY A 116 5.75 12.50 -2.20
N ARG A 117 5.32 11.80 -3.26
CA ARG A 117 4.19 12.23 -4.11
C ARG A 117 2.86 11.68 -3.60
N THR A 118 1.86 12.56 -3.46
CA THR A 118 0.52 12.18 -2.98
C THR A 118 -0.46 11.83 -4.10
N ALA A 119 -0.29 12.40 -5.30
CA ALA A 119 -1.20 12.19 -6.44
C ALA A 119 -0.45 12.37 -7.78
N PRO A 120 0.33 11.36 -8.21
CA PRO A 120 1.02 11.41 -9.51
C PRO A 120 0.05 11.48 -10.68
N ASP A 121 0.40 12.23 -11.73
CA ASP A 121 -0.41 12.35 -12.96
C ASP A 121 -0.54 11.01 -13.70
N ALA A 122 -1.73 10.72 -14.24
CA ALA A 122 -2.00 9.45 -14.92
C ALA A 122 -1.10 9.22 -16.15
N THR A 123 -0.81 10.26 -16.92
CA THR A 123 0.10 10.21 -18.07
C THR A 123 1.54 9.95 -17.60
N GLY A 124 1.95 10.63 -16.52
CA GLY A 124 3.24 10.39 -15.88
C GLY A 124 3.40 8.94 -15.39
N ILE A 125 2.37 8.37 -14.75
CA ILE A 125 2.35 6.97 -14.33
C ILE A 125 2.50 6.05 -15.55
N ALA A 126 1.73 6.27 -16.62
CA ALA A 126 1.79 5.46 -17.83
C ALA A 126 3.18 5.52 -18.51
N ASN A 127 3.81 6.70 -18.52
CA ASN A 127 5.19 6.86 -19.00
C ASN A 127 6.20 6.09 -18.16
N VAL A 128 6.06 6.08 -16.83
CA VAL A 128 6.92 5.25 -15.95
C VAL A 128 6.64 3.77 -16.14
N VAL A 129 5.38 3.35 -16.29
CA VAL A 129 4.99 1.95 -16.62
C VAL A 129 5.66 1.49 -17.92
N SER A 130 5.60 2.31 -18.98
CA SER A 130 6.24 2.02 -20.26
C SER A 130 7.75 1.94 -20.13
N ALA A 131 8.38 2.94 -19.50
CA ALA A 131 9.83 2.95 -19.29
C ALA A 131 10.31 1.74 -18.48
N MET A 132 9.59 1.39 -17.41
CA MET A 132 9.86 0.23 -16.57
C MET A 132 9.78 -1.07 -17.36
N SER A 133 8.71 -1.26 -18.14
CA SER A 133 8.51 -2.48 -18.95
C SER A 133 9.63 -2.65 -19.97
N ILE A 134 10.00 -1.58 -20.69
CA ILE A 134 11.09 -1.61 -21.67
C ILE A 134 12.42 -2.04 -21.02
N VAL A 135 12.76 -1.44 -19.90
CA VAL A 135 14.05 -1.69 -19.22
C VAL A 135 14.10 -3.14 -18.68
N LEU A 136 13.00 -3.65 -18.14
CA LEU A 136 12.90 -5.03 -17.66
C LEU A 136 12.88 -6.06 -18.82
N ASP A 137 12.19 -5.77 -19.93
CA ASP A 137 12.23 -6.57 -21.16
C ASP A 137 13.65 -6.68 -21.74
N CYS A 138 14.45 -5.62 -21.59
CA CYS A 138 15.86 -5.61 -21.96
C CYS A 138 16.75 -6.44 -21.00
N GLY A 139 16.22 -6.88 -19.86
CA GLY A 139 16.91 -7.74 -18.90
C GLY A 139 17.54 -7.00 -17.72
N ALA A 140 17.09 -5.78 -17.42
CA ALA A 140 17.52 -5.11 -16.20
C ALA A 140 17.21 -5.96 -14.95
N PRO A 141 18.11 -5.99 -13.96
CA PRO A 141 17.94 -6.86 -12.81
C PRO A 141 16.81 -6.40 -11.89
N LEU A 142 15.99 -7.36 -11.45
CA LEU A 142 14.91 -7.18 -10.48
C LEU A 142 15.22 -7.96 -9.19
N THR A 143 16.48 -7.92 -8.75
CA THR A 143 16.98 -8.65 -7.58
C THR A 143 17.06 -7.71 -6.37
N THR A 144 17.01 -8.26 -5.16
CA THR A 144 17.14 -7.50 -3.89
C THR A 144 18.40 -6.63 -3.85
N ASP A 145 19.50 -7.09 -4.45
CA ASP A 145 20.77 -6.35 -4.49
C ASP A 145 20.65 -5.02 -5.24
N ALA A 146 19.70 -4.91 -6.19
CA ALA A 146 19.41 -3.66 -6.89
C ALA A 146 18.73 -2.61 -5.98
N PHE A 147 18.20 -3.03 -4.82
CA PHE A 147 17.42 -2.23 -3.89
C PHE A 147 17.96 -2.33 -2.45
N ASP A 148 19.28 -2.42 -2.30
CA ASP A 148 19.98 -2.49 -1.00
C ASP A 148 19.50 -3.64 -0.08
N GLY A 149 19.18 -4.79 -0.68
CA GLY A 149 18.69 -5.96 0.05
C GLY A 149 17.19 -5.96 0.34
N VAL A 150 16.45 -4.96 -0.12
CA VAL A 150 14.99 -4.89 0.02
C VAL A 150 14.33 -5.57 -1.21
N PRO A 151 13.35 -6.46 -1.03
CA PRO A 151 12.57 -7.00 -2.14
C PRO A 151 11.94 -5.87 -2.99
N PRO A 152 11.97 -5.95 -4.33
CA PRO A 152 11.56 -4.85 -5.21
C PRO A 152 10.14 -4.33 -4.94
N LEU A 153 9.20 -5.23 -4.63
CA LEU A 153 7.81 -4.85 -4.33
C LEU A 153 7.68 -4.13 -2.99
N ILE A 154 8.44 -4.57 -1.98
CA ILE A 154 8.48 -3.93 -0.66
C ILE A 154 9.08 -2.52 -0.80
N TYR A 155 10.14 -2.38 -1.59
CA TYR A 155 10.73 -1.08 -1.93
C TYR A 155 9.73 -0.18 -2.67
N ALA A 156 9.03 -0.70 -3.67
CA ALA A 156 8.04 0.09 -4.43
C ALA A 156 6.88 0.57 -3.54
N LEU A 157 6.40 -0.27 -2.63
CA LEU A 157 5.34 0.10 -1.69
C LEU A 157 5.74 1.26 -0.78
N SER A 158 7.00 1.29 -0.34
CA SER A 158 7.51 2.33 0.56
C SER A 158 7.64 3.70 -0.11
N ARG A 159 7.71 3.73 -1.45
CA ARG A 159 7.70 4.94 -2.28
C ARG A 159 6.31 5.35 -2.78
N GLY A 160 5.24 4.68 -2.34
CA GLY A 160 3.87 5.00 -2.79
C GLY A 160 3.61 4.66 -4.27
N VAL A 161 4.44 3.81 -4.89
CA VAL A 161 4.37 3.47 -6.32
C VAL A 161 3.02 2.87 -6.70
N PRO A 162 2.26 3.42 -7.66
CA PRO A 162 0.87 3.05 -7.95
C PRO A 162 0.71 1.62 -8.51
N ALA A 163 -0.50 1.06 -8.41
CA ALA A 163 -0.81 -0.33 -8.77
C ALA A 163 -0.38 -0.73 -10.20
N PRO A 164 -0.53 0.10 -11.24
CA PRO A 164 -0.05 -0.24 -12.59
C PRO A 164 1.45 -0.51 -12.67
N VAL A 165 2.27 0.22 -11.89
CA VAL A 165 3.73 0.01 -11.86
C VAL A 165 4.07 -1.26 -11.08
N LEU A 166 3.36 -1.52 -9.97
CA LEU A 166 3.51 -2.78 -9.22
C LEU A 166 3.19 -4.01 -10.10
N ASP A 167 2.16 -3.91 -10.92
CA ASP A 167 1.76 -4.98 -11.86
C ASP A 167 2.85 -5.27 -12.90
N VAL A 168 3.58 -4.25 -13.38
CA VAL A 168 4.77 -4.46 -14.22
C VAL A 168 5.83 -5.29 -13.48
N LEU A 169 6.20 -4.89 -12.26
CA LEU A 169 7.21 -5.62 -11.48
C LEU A 169 6.84 -7.10 -11.29
N LEU A 170 5.56 -7.39 -11.00
CA LEU A 170 5.06 -8.75 -10.83
C LEU A 170 5.10 -9.54 -12.14
N ARG A 171 4.68 -8.95 -13.27
CA ARG A 171 4.77 -9.58 -14.59
C ARG A 171 6.20 -9.94 -15.01
N HIS A 172 7.18 -9.19 -14.50
CA HIS A 172 8.61 -9.45 -14.70
C HIS A 172 9.26 -10.31 -13.60
N GLY A 173 8.45 -10.96 -12.75
CA GLY A 173 8.92 -12.01 -11.84
C GLY A 173 9.30 -11.54 -10.44
N ALA A 174 8.93 -10.32 -10.01
CA ALA A 174 9.01 -9.98 -8.60
C ALA A 174 8.04 -10.85 -7.79
N ASP A 175 8.52 -11.51 -6.73
CA ASP A 175 7.70 -12.40 -5.91
C ASP A 175 6.97 -11.61 -4.79
N PRO A 176 5.62 -11.55 -4.78
CA PRO A 176 4.88 -10.86 -3.71
C PRO A 176 5.02 -11.54 -2.34
N ASN A 177 5.52 -12.78 -2.30
CA ASN A 177 5.73 -13.56 -1.09
C ASN A 177 7.17 -13.53 -0.59
N GLU A 178 8.08 -12.82 -1.28
CA GLU A 178 9.46 -12.66 -0.84
C GLU A 178 9.49 -11.92 0.51
N PRO A 179 10.00 -12.56 1.59
CA PRO A 179 10.05 -11.91 2.89
C PRO A 179 11.25 -10.97 2.96
N LEU A 180 11.05 -9.82 3.61
CA LEU A 180 12.14 -8.92 3.91
C LEU A 180 13.13 -9.59 4.87
N SER A 181 14.36 -9.82 4.37
CA SER A 181 15.39 -10.54 5.11
C SER A 181 16.36 -9.63 5.86
N CYS A 182 16.47 -8.36 5.46
CA CYS A 182 17.48 -7.44 5.99
C CYS A 182 17.10 -6.91 7.38
N GLU A 183 17.85 -7.37 8.40
CA GLU A 183 17.89 -6.72 9.71
C GLU A 183 18.75 -5.46 9.61
N GLY A 184 18.18 -4.29 9.88
CA GLY A 184 18.95 -3.04 9.93
C GLY A 184 18.78 -2.10 8.74
N VAL A 185 17.80 -2.35 7.84
CA VAL A 185 17.31 -1.28 6.96
C VAL A 185 16.45 -0.33 7.80
N SER A 186 17.12 0.46 8.63
CA SER A 186 16.58 1.63 9.32
C SER A 186 16.79 2.90 8.49
N GLY A 187 16.94 2.73 7.17
CA GLY A 187 17.27 3.81 6.25
C GLY A 187 16.14 4.85 6.19
N PRO A 188 16.48 6.15 6.14
CA PRO A 188 15.50 7.25 6.10
C PRO A 188 14.68 7.33 4.79
N ALA A 189 14.84 6.37 3.87
CA ALA A 189 14.28 6.40 2.53
C ALA A 189 12.75 6.28 2.47
N CYS A 190 12.09 5.98 3.58
CA CYS A 190 10.65 5.88 3.62
C CYS A 190 10.19 6.07 5.05
N GLY A 191 9.29 7.01 5.32
CA GLY A 191 8.67 7.21 6.64
C GLY A 191 7.77 6.04 7.11
N LEU A 192 7.90 4.89 6.46
CA LEU A 192 7.31 3.60 6.81
C LEU A 192 8.46 2.70 7.25
N ASP A 193 8.48 2.23 8.50
CA ASP A 193 9.44 1.18 8.80
C ASP A 193 9.03 -0.09 8.11
N TYR A 194 10.05 -0.81 7.73
CA TYR A 194 9.88 -2.15 7.24
C TYR A 194 9.57 -3.13 8.38
N VAL A 195 8.73 -4.12 8.09
CA VAL A 195 8.45 -5.24 9.00
C VAL A 195 9.34 -6.40 8.60
N VAL A 196 10.30 -6.77 9.46
CA VAL A 196 11.24 -7.86 9.18
C VAL A 196 10.50 -9.19 9.08
N GLY A 197 10.83 -9.98 8.06
CA GLY A 197 10.10 -11.18 7.67
C GLY A 197 8.74 -10.90 7.02
N GLY A 198 8.32 -9.64 6.91
CA GLY A 198 7.12 -9.24 6.20
C GLY A 198 7.29 -9.31 4.69
N THR A 199 6.26 -9.76 4.01
CA THR A 199 6.15 -9.81 2.53
C THR A 199 5.61 -8.49 1.96
N ALA A 200 5.46 -8.40 0.63
CA ALA A 200 4.81 -7.24 -0.01
C ALA A 200 3.38 -7.02 0.51
N MET A 201 2.63 -8.08 0.78
CA MET A 201 1.27 -8.01 1.32
C MET A 201 1.23 -7.34 2.71
N HIS A 202 2.19 -7.63 3.58
CA HIS A 202 2.30 -7.03 4.91
C HIS A 202 2.50 -5.51 4.82
N HIS A 203 3.39 -5.08 3.93
CA HIS A 203 3.71 -3.66 3.75
C HIS A 203 2.58 -2.90 3.05
N ALA A 204 1.86 -3.54 2.13
CA ALA A 204 0.68 -2.94 1.52
C ALA A 204 -0.46 -2.77 2.54
N ALA A 205 -0.66 -3.74 3.43
CA ALA A 205 -1.65 -3.65 4.50
C ALA A 205 -1.29 -2.55 5.52
N LEU A 206 -0.02 -2.50 5.92
CA LEU A 206 0.51 -1.46 6.80
C LEU A 206 0.30 -0.06 6.21
N ALA A 207 0.55 0.09 4.90
CA ALA A 207 0.38 1.34 4.18
C ALA A 207 -1.07 1.65 3.74
N GLY A 208 -2.04 0.77 4.02
CA GLY A 208 -3.44 0.96 3.61
C GLY A 208 -3.67 0.92 2.10
N ARG A 209 -2.82 0.22 1.34
CA ARG A 209 -2.83 0.24 -0.14
C ARG A 209 -3.71 -0.87 -0.72
N GLY A 210 -5.02 -0.73 -0.56
CA GLY A 210 -6.02 -1.74 -0.99
C GLY A 210 -5.84 -2.20 -2.45
N ASP A 211 -5.60 -1.28 -3.39
CA ASP A 211 -5.39 -1.62 -4.80
C ASP A 211 -4.15 -2.51 -5.01
N ALA A 212 -3.04 -2.21 -4.32
CA ALA A 212 -1.84 -3.04 -4.38
C ALA A 212 -2.10 -4.44 -3.84
N MET A 213 -2.83 -4.53 -2.72
CA MET A 213 -3.21 -5.81 -2.14
C MET A 213 -4.11 -6.63 -3.06
N LYS A 214 -5.03 -5.97 -3.77
CA LYS A 214 -5.88 -6.61 -4.78
C LYS A 214 -5.04 -7.20 -5.92
N VAL A 215 -4.10 -6.42 -6.47
CA VAL A 215 -3.17 -6.88 -7.51
C VAL A 215 -2.35 -8.08 -7.02
N PHE A 216 -1.80 -8.02 -5.81
CA PHE A 216 -1.02 -9.12 -5.24
C PHE A 216 -1.87 -10.37 -5.04
N PHE A 217 -3.03 -10.26 -4.40
CA PHE A 217 -3.85 -11.41 -4.01
C PHE A 217 -4.55 -12.06 -5.21
N ILE A 218 -5.22 -11.27 -6.04
CA ILE A 218 -6.07 -11.79 -7.12
C ILE A 218 -5.22 -12.23 -8.31
N THR A 219 -4.27 -11.40 -8.72
CA THR A 219 -3.57 -11.59 -10.00
C THR A 219 -2.29 -12.40 -9.85
N HIS A 220 -1.57 -12.24 -8.73
CA HIS A 220 -0.19 -12.72 -8.62
C HIS A 220 0.07 -13.66 -7.43
N GLY A 221 -0.97 -14.21 -6.80
CA GLY A 221 -0.83 -15.27 -5.80
C GLY A 221 -0.16 -14.84 -4.48
N GLY A 222 -0.30 -13.57 -4.09
CA GLY A 222 0.15 -13.06 -2.80
C GLY A 222 -0.58 -13.74 -1.64
N ARG A 223 0.17 -14.16 -0.61
CA ARG A 223 -0.35 -14.92 0.53
C ARG A 223 -0.85 -14.03 1.66
N LEU A 224 -2.06 -14.32 2.14
CA LEU A 224 -2.67 -13.68 3.32
C LEU A 224 -2.33 -14.39 4.64
N ASP A 225 -1.85 -15.62 4.56
CA ASP A 225 -1.46 -16.47 5.70
C ASP A 225 0.05 -16.43 5.96
N ALA A 226 0.79 -15.61 5.20
CA ALA A 226 2.22 -15.40 5.46
C ALA A 226 2.37 -14.75 6.83
N ILE A 227 3.31 -15.26 7.64
CA ILE A 227 3.57 -14.73 8.98
C ILE A 227 4.92 -14.01 8.98
N THR A 228 4.95 -12.82 9.58
CA THR A 228 6.22 -12.14 9.86
C THR A 228 7.03 -12.87 10.92
N ARG A 229 8.26 -12.43 11.16
CA ARG A 229 9.10 -12.99 12.22
C ARG A 229 8.47 -12.83 13.61
N ASP A 230 7.68 -11.76 13.80
CA ASP A 230 6.95 -11.47 15.04
C ASP A 230 5.58 -12.16 15.10
N GLY A 231 5.25 -13.01 14.11
CA GLY A 231 4.01 -13.79 14.08
C GLY A 231 2.78 -12.99 13.65
N TYR A 232 2.95 -11.89 12.92
CA TYR A 232 1.84 -11.12 12.37
C TYR A 232 1.50 -11.60 10.96
N GLU A 233 0.22 -11.80 10.68
CA GLU A 233 -0.30 -11.92 9.31
C GLU A 233 -0.47 -10.51 8.71
N PRO A 234 -0.60 -10.35 7.38
CA PRO A 234 -0.78 -9.03 6.76
C PRO A 234 -1.96 -8.25 7.33
N MET A 235 -3.06 -8.94 7.63
CA MET A 235 -4.26 -8.32 8.18
C MET A 235 -4.06 -7.75 9.58
N ALA A 236 -3.21 -8.38 10.39
CA ALA A 236 -2.86 -7.86 11.71
C ALA A 236 -2.14 -6.50 11.63
N LEU A 237 -1.52 -6.18 10.49
CA LEU A 237 -0.82 -4.93 10.23
C LEU A 237 -1.72 -3.85 9.61
N ALA A 238 -2.96 -4.17 9.23
CA ALA A 238 -3.83 -3.20 8.58
C ALA A 238 -4.08 -1.99 9.50
N GLY A 239 -3.73 -0.81 9.00
CA GLY A 239 -3.73 0.43 9.78
C GLY A 239 -2.82 0.41 11.00
N ALA A 240 -1.79 -0.45 11.08
CA ALA A 240 -0.83 -0.43 12.17
C ALA A 240 0.23 0.67 11.98
N SER A 241 1.18 0.73 12.90
CA SER A 241 2.41 1.50 12.73
C SER A 241 3.56 0.71 13.32
N THR A 242 4.66 0.65 12.59
CA THR A 242 5.92 0.11 13.05
C THR A 242 6.59 1.02 14.08
N HIS A 243 6.61 2.33 13.84
CA HIS A 243 6.86 3.35 14.85
C HIS A 243 5.59 3.62 15.62
N ARG A 244 5.36 2.87 16.70
CA ARG A 244 4.21 3.13 17.57
C ARG A 244 4.29 4.56 18.09
N THR A 245 3.26 5.36 17.82
CA THR A 245 3.20 6.73 18.29
C THR A 245 2.62 6.79 19.70
N PHE A 246 2.99 7.82 20.45
CA PHE A 246 2.36 8.10 21.76
C PHE A 246 0.93 8.63 21.61
N GLY A 247 0.62 9.25 20.48
CA GLY A 247 -0.70 9.80 20.16
C GLY A 247 -1.50 8.97 19.14
N PRO A 248 -2.80 9.22 19.04
CA PRO A 248 -3.67 8.60 18.04
C PRO A 248 -3.24 9.03 16.64
N ARG A 249 -3.23 8.06 15.72
CA ARG A 249 -3.03 8.31 14.29
C ARG A 249 -4.39 8.45 13.62
N TYR A 250 -4.56 9.46 12.79
CA TYR A 250 -5.74 9.56 11.91
C TYR A 250 -5.60 8.56 10.76
N GLY A 251 -6.73 8.15 10.15
CA GLY A 251 -6.73 7.25 9.00
C GLY A 251 -6.60 5.76 9.34
N LEU A 252 -6.53 5.37 10.62
CA LEU A 252 -6.33 3.97 11.02
C LEU A 252 -7.47 3.06 10.55
N ILE A 253 -8.72 3.54 10.67
CA ILE A 253 -9.89 2.80 10.20
C ILE A 253 -9.90 2.79 8.68
N GLU A 254 -9.72 3.93 8.03
CA GLU A 254 -9.73 4.08 6.58
C GLU A 254 -8.68 3.18 5.89
N ASN A 255 -7.46 3.12 6.44
CA ASN A 255 -6.42 2.21 5.97
C ASN A 255 -6.81 0.74 6.17
N THR A 256 -7.50 0.43 7.27
CA THR A 256 -8.04 -0.92 7.53
C THR A 256 -9.20 -1.26 6.58
N LEU A 257 -10.02 -0.29 6.19
CA LEU A 257 -11.12 -0.50 5.23
C LEU A 257 -10.62 -0.81 3.83
N SER A 258 -9.46 -0.27 3.45
CA SER A 258 -8.82 -0.65 2.20
C SER A 258 -8.54 -2.16 2.13
N ALA A 259 -8.33 -2.79 3.29
CA ALA A 259 -8.19 -4.23 3.42
C ALA A 259 -9.52 -5.00 3.30
N LEU A 260 -10.61 -4.43 3.83
CA LEU A 260 -11.97 -4.99 3.67
C LEU A 260 -12.32 -5.18 2.19
N HIS A 261 -12.20 -4.10 1.41
CA HIS A 261 -12.53 -4.09 -0.01
C HIS A 261 -11.59 -4.95 -0.85
N ALA A 262 -10.30 -4.95 -0.53
CA ALA A 262 -9.33 -5.73 -1.28
C ALA A 262 -9.46 -7.24 -1.03
N TRP A 263 -9.82 -7.66 0.18
CA TRP A 263 -9.72 -9.06 0.60
C TRP A 263 -11.05 -9.76 0.83
N ILE A 264 -11.94 -9.17 1.64
CA ILE A 264 -13.17 -9.87 2.05
C ILE A 264 -14.18 -9.89 0.91
N GLU A 265 -14.27 -8.79 0.17
CA GLU A 265 -15.17 -8.68 -0.98
C GLU A 265 -14.78 -9.61 -2.13
N THR A 266 -13.48 -9.90 -2.27
CA THR A 266 -12.91 -10.62 -3.43
C THR A 266 -12.67 -12.10 -3.15
N ASP A 267 -12.70 -12.54 -1.88
CA ASP A 267 -12.45 -13.94 -1.51
C ASP A 267 -13.65 -14.83 -1.78
N GLU A 268 -13.61 -15.67 -2.81
CA GLU A 268 -14.71 -16.58 -3.19
C GLU A 268 -14.98 -17.72 -2.18
N ASP A 269 -14.03 -18.03 -1.27
CA ASP A 269 -14.22 -19.06 -0.25
C ASP A 269 -14.90 -18.48 0.98
N ASN A 270 -16.18 -18.82 1.19
CA ASN A 270 -16.97 -18.32 2.33
C ASN A 270 -16.34 -18.64 3.70
N THR A 271 -15.65 -19.77 3.85
CA THR A 271 -15.01 -20.16 5.12
C THR A 271 -13.80 -19.28 5.39
N ARG A 272 -12.96 -19.08 4.37
CA ARG A 272 -11.79 -18.21 4.45
C ARG A 272 -12.19 -16.74 4.60
N ARG A 273 -13.18 -16.28 3.82
CA ARG A 273 -13.80 -14.96 3.92
C ARG A 273 -14.30 -14.68 5.33
N ARG A 274 -15.04 -15.63 5.93
CA ARG A 274 -15.53 -15.51 7.30
C ARG A 274 -14.38 -15.41 8.31
N ALA A 275 -13.40 -16.32 8.25
CA ALA A 275 -12.27 -16.31 9.17
C ALA A 275 -11.44 -15.02 9.07
N ASN A 276 -11.23 -14.53 7.85
CA ASN A 276 -10.54 -13.28 7.58
C ASN A 276 -11.35 -12.07 8.07
N GLY A 277 -12.66 -12.06 7.84
CA GLY A 277 -13.55 -10.99 8.30
C GLY A 277 -13.67 -10.91 9.82
N GLU A 278 -13.63 -12.05 10.51
CA GLU A 278 -13.58 -12.10 11.97
C GLU A 278 -12.28 -11.50 12.53
N GLN A 279 -11.12 -11.77 11.90
CA GLN A 279 -9.87 -11.12 12.28
C GLN A 279 -9.86 -9.63 11.93
N LEU A 280 -10.43 -9.23 10.78
CA LEU A 280 -10.56 -7.82 10.42
C LEU A 280 -11.45 -7.06 11.43
N CYS A 281 -12.50 -7.71 11.93
CA CYS A 281 -13.31 -7.19 13.04
C CYS A 281 -12.44 -6.92 14.28
N GLU A 282 -11.56 -7.86 14.66
CA GLU A 282 -10.63 -7.67 15.78
C GLU A 282 -9.68 -6.49 15.55
N VAL A 283 -9.16 -6.34 14.32
CA VAL A 283 -8.30 -5.22 13.93
C VAL A 283 -9.08 -3.90 14.02
N LEU A 284 -10.27 -3.80 13.42
CA LEU A 284 -11.12 -2.60 13.46
C LEU A 284 -11.52 -2.20 14.89
N ALA A 285 -11.86 -3.17 15.73
CA ALA A 285 -12.16 -2.92 17.14
C ALA A 285 -10.91 -2.40 17.89
N THR A 286 -9.74 -2.95 17.60
CA THR A 286 -8.46 -2.49 18.14
C THR A 286 -8.16 -1.06 17.70
N ARG A 287 -8.29 -0.73 16.40
CA ARG A 287 -8.06 0.63 15.88
C ARG A 287 -9.00 1.67 16.48
N LEU A 288 -10.28 1.34 16.66
CA LEU A 288 -11.24 2.23 17.32
C LEU A 288 -10.80 2.54 18.76
N LEU A 289 -10.35 1.53 19.51
CA LEU A 289 -9.86 1.69 20.88
C LEU A 289 -8.52 2.44 20.96
N GLU A 290 -7.67 2.34 19.94
CA GLU A 290 -6.42 3.10 19.83
C GLU A 290 -6.67 4.58 19.54
N LEU A 291 -7.72 4.91 18.77
CA LEU A 291 -8.16 6.29 18.55
C LEU A 291 -8.71 6.92 19.83
N GLY A 292 -9.44 6.16 20.63
CA GLY A 292 -9.99 6.63 21.91
C GLY A 292 -10.79 7.92 21.73
N ARG A 293 -10.39 8.99 22.43
CA ARG A 293 -11.07 10.30 22.37
C ARG A 293 -10.83 11.10 21.08
N SER A 294 -9.94 10.65 20.20
CA SER A 294 -9.63 11.35 18.94
C SER A 294 -10.43 10.86 17.74
N VAL A 295 -11.40 9.96 17.96
CA VAL A 295 -12.32 9.55 16.91
C VAL A 295 -13.27 10.70 16.54
N ASN A 296 -13.57 10.83 15.25
CA ASN A 296 -14.52 11.81 14.73
C ASN A 296 -15.76 11.10 14.13
N THR A 297 -16.77 11.88 13.76
CA THR A 297 -18.02 11.42 13.14
C THR A 297 -17.79 10.50 11.94
N ALA A 298 -16.95 10.91 10.98
CA ALA A 298 -16.69 10.14 9.76
C ALA A 298 -16.07 8.77 10.08
N THR A 299 -15.09 8.73 10.98
CA THR A 299 -14.43 7.49 11.39
C THR A 299 -15.39 6.53 12.10
N LEU A 300 -16.33 7.02 12.92
CA LEU A 300 -17.36 6.17 13.53
C LEU A 300 -18.32 5.61 12.48
N HIS A 301 -18.74 6.41 11.50
CA HIS A 301 -19.56 5.92 10.40
C HIS A 301 -18.84 4.85 9.57
N HIS A 302 -17.57 5.08 9.23
CA HIS A 302 -16.72 4.11 8.54
C HIS A 302 -16.61 2.80 9.33
N TRP A 303 -16.36 2.88 10.64
CA TRP A 303 -16.29 1.70 11.50
C TRP A 303 -17.62 0.95 11.55
N LEU A 304 -18.75 1.67 11.76
CA LEU A 304 -20.08 1.07 11.85
C LEU A 304 -20.51 0.41 10.54
N GLY A 305 -20.27 1.08 9.41
CA GLY A 305 -20.53 0.55 8.07
C GLY A 305 -19.75 -0.73 7.81
N ALA A 306 -18.45 -0.74 8.12
CA ALA A 306 -17.60 -1.90 7.95
C ALA A 306 -18.01 -3.09 8.84
N MET A 307 -18.33 -2.83 10.11
CA MET A 307 -18.80 -3.86 11.02
C MET A 307 -20.14 -4.46 10.58
N THR A 308 -21.05 -3.63 10.06
CA THR A 308 -22.33 -4.09 9.50
C THR A 308 -22.09 -4.95 8.26
N GLN A 309 -21.22 -4.50 7.35
CA GLN A 309 -20.86 -5.25 6.15
C GLN A 309 -20.21 -6.61 6.48
N LEU A 310 -19.39 -6.69 7.52
CA LEU A 310 -18.83 -7.96 8.00
C LEU A 310 -19.92 -8.93 8.49
N VAL A 311 -20.96 -8.44 9.16
CA VAL A 311 -22.14 -9.25 9.54
C VAL A 311 -22.86 -9.75 8.28
N GLU A 312 -23.05 -8.90 7.27
CA GLU A 312 -23.67 -9.27 5.99
C GLU A 312 -22.86 -10.32 5.22
N TYR A 313 -21.53 -10.30 5.35
CA TYR A 313 -20.65 -11.35 4.84
C TYR A 313 -20.66 -12.65 5.66
N GLY A 314 -21.48 -12.73 6.71
CA GLY A 314 -21.63 -13.92 7.55
C GLY A 314 -20.52 -14.10 8.59
N CYS A 315 -19.77 -13.04 8.90
CA CYS A 315 -18.76 -13.05 9.95
C CYS A 315 -19.41 -13.03 11.33
N ASP A 316 -18.86 -13.78 12.29
CA ASP A 316 -19.37 -13.79 13.68
C ASP A 316 -18.80 -12.61 14.48
N VAL A 317 -19.17 -11.39 14.07
CA VAL A 317 -18.75 -10.13 14.67
C VAL A 317 -19.12 -10.06 16.16
N ALA A 318 -20.26 -10.64 16.54
CA ALA A 318 -20.65 -10.73 17.95
C ALA A 318 -19.62 -11.52 18.75
N SER A 319 -19.32 -12.76 18.36
CA SER A 319 -18.32 -13.56 19.08
C SER A 319 -16.96 -12.88 19.16
N VAL A 320 -16.53 -12.16 18.12
CA VAL A 320 -15.26 -11.41 18.14
C VAL A 320 -15.32 -10.27 19.17
N LEU A 321 -16.35 -9.42 19.13
CA LEU A 321 -16.43 -8.25 20.01
C LEU A 321 -16.63 -8.63 21.49
N TYR A 322 -17.29 -9.76 21.77
CA TYR A 322 -17.47 -10.23 23.15
C TYR A 322 -16.22 -10.91 23.74
N ARG A 323 -15.20 -11.26 22.94
CA ARG A 323 -13.92 -11.78 23.43
C ARG A 323 -13.03 -10.68 23.99
N SER A 324 -12.12 -11.09 24.88
CA SER A 324 -11.00 -10.26 25.32
C SER A 324 -9.93 -10.19 24.22
N PRO A 325 -9.27 -9.03 24.04
CA PRO A 325 -8.11 -8.92 23.16
C PRO A 325 -7.02 -9.93 23.55
N SER A 326 -6.19 -10.32 22.58
CA SER A 326 -5.02 -11.18 22.83
C SER A 326 -4.04 -10.60 23.88
N GLN A 327 -4.06 -9.29 24.12
CA GLN A 327 -3.26 -8.63 25.15
C GLN A 327 -3.89 -8.67 26.56
N GLY A 328 -5.08 -9.27 26.71
CA GLY A 328 -5.81 -9.45 27.98
C GLY A 328 -6.85 -8.36 28.28
N GLY A 329 -7.39 -8.39 29.50
CA GLY A 329 -8.37 -7.41 30.02
C GLY A 329 -9.82 -7.64 29.59
N ALA A 330 -10.65 -6.60 29.68
CA ALA A 330 -12.07 -6.66 29.34
C ALA A 330 -12.31 -6.92 27.84
N SER A 331 -13.53 -7.35 27.49
CA SER A 331 -13.89 -7.57 26.07
C SER A 331 -13.90 -6.28 25.25
N TYR A 332 -13.81 -6.41 23.92
CA TYR A 332 -13.92 -5.25 23.01
C TYR A 332 -15.23 -4.49 23.23
N VAL A 333 -16.38 -5.18 23.35
CA VAL A 333 -17.68 -4.55 23.66
C VAL A 333 -17.60 -3.74 24.96
N ALA A 334 -17.04 -4.32 26.02
CA ALA A 334 -16.97 -3.64 27.32
C ALA A 334 -16.10 -2.37 27.25
N ARG A 335 -14.97 -2.45 26.55
CA ARG A 335 -14.04 -1.32 26.33
C ARG A 335 -14.67 -0.22 25.49
N ILE A 336 -15.28 -0.57 24.37
CA ILE A 336 -15.95 0.39 23.46
C ILE A 336 -17.12 1.10 24.18
N ARG A 337 -17.94 0.35 24.91
CA ARG A 337 -19.04 0.95 25.71
C ARG A 337 -18.53 1.82 26.85
N ASN A 338 -17.42 1.46 27.50
CA ASN A 338 -16.80 2.31 28.52
C ASN A 338 -16.29 3.60 27.88
N MET A 339 -15.65 3.51 26.72
CA MET A 339 -15.22 4.65 25.91
C MET A 339 -16.37 5.62 25.61
N MET A 340 -17.48 5.11 25.10
CA MET A 340 -18.66 5.93 24.81
C MET A 340 -19.28 6.53 26.07
N ARG A 341 -19.42 5.75 27.15
CA ARG A 341 -19.94 6.27 28.44
C ARG A 341 -19.09 7.41 29.00
N GLN A 342 -17.78 7.36 28.84
CA GLN A 342 -16.90 8.46 29.26
C GLN A 342 -17.09 9.72 28.41
N TRP A 343 -17.56 9.61 27.17
CA TRP A 343 -17.92 10.77 26.36
C TRP A 343 -19.22 11.43 26.83
N TYR A 344 -20.18 10.65 27.35
CA TYR A 344 -21.46 11.16 27.85
C TYR A 344 -21.45 11.60 29.33
N GLY A 345 -20.66 10.92 30.16
CA GLY A 345 -20.88 10.90 31.62
C GLY A 345 -20.06 11.89 32.43
N ASP A 346 -19.05 12.51 31.85
CA ASP A 346 -18.13 13.36 32.60
C ASP A 346 -18.38 14.82 32.25
N ASN A 347 -19.17 15.56 33.03
CA ASN A 347 -19.32 17.04 32.88
C ASN A 347 -18.01 17.80 33.21
N SER A 348 -16.87 17.11 33.29
CA SER A 348 -15.57 17.70 33.52
C SER A 348 -15.15 18.52 32.30
N ARG A 349 -14.43 19.63 32.50
CA ARG A 349 -13.87 20.43 31.38
C ARG A 349 -12.97 19.59 30.44
N ALA A 350 -12.53 18.41 30.87
CA ALA A 350 -11.77 17.45 30.05
C ALA A 350 -12.64 16.62 29.08
N ALA A 351 -13.97 16.64 29.21
CA ALA A 351 -14.92 16.04 28.27
C ALA A 351 -15.31 16.97 27.10
N GLN A 352 -14.89 18.24 27.13
CA GLN A 352 -15.07 19.20 26.03
C GLN A 352 -14.31 18.85 24.73
N ALA A 353 -13.65 17.69 24.65
CA ALA A 353 -12.93 17.27 23.44
C ALA A 353 -13.87 16.83 22.31
N LEU A 354 -15.09 16.36 22.64
CA LEU A 354 -16.13 16.04 21.67
C LEU A 354 -17.24 17.08 21.77
N ASN A 355 -16.98 18.28 21.24
CA ASN A 355 -18.00 19.33 21.12
C ASN A 355 -18.93 19.13 19.90
N ASP A 356 -18.66 18.11 19.08
CA ASP A 356 -19.48 17.80 17.92
C ASP A 356 -20.65 16.89 18.35
N GLY A 357 -21.85 17.48 18.41
CA GLY A 357 -23.08 16.75 18.68
C GLY A 357 -23.33 15.63 17.67
N GLU A 358 -22.80 15.76 16.45
CA GLU A 358 -22.88 14.71 15.43
C GLU A 358 -22.08 13.47 15.85
N THR A 359 -20.84 13.63 16.34
CA THR A 359 -20.04 12.49 16.83
C THR A 359 -20.74 11.76 17.97
N LEU A 360 -21.40 12.48 18.89
CA LEU A 360 -22.16 11.87 19.99
C LEU A 360 -23.41 11.11 19.51
N ASN A 361 -24.07 11.59 18.46
CA ASN A 361 -25.20 10.88 17.85
C ASN A 361 -24.73 9.57 17.23
N VAL A 362 -23.66 9.61 16.42
CA VAL A 362 -23.10 8.40 15.78
C VAL A 362 -22.57 7.41 16.83
N ALA A 363 -21.97 7.90 17.92
CA ALA A 363 -21.59 7.04 19.04
C ALA A 363 -22.80 6.31 19.66
N GLY A 364 -23.95 6.97 19.70
CA GLY A 364 -25.22 6.39 20.13
C GLY A 364 -25.70 5.30 19.17
N ASP A 365 -25.57 5.54 17.86
CA ASP A 365 -25.89 4.55 16.83
C ASP A 365 -24.99 3.31 16.94
N VAL A 366 -23.69 3.51 17.19
CA VAL A 366 -22.76 2.39 17.41
C VAL A 366 -23.15 1.59 18.65
N ASP A 367 -23.46 2.22 19.79
CA ASP A 367 -23.88 1.47 20.99
C ASP A 367 -25.22 0.73 20.77
N ALA A 368 -26.17 1.36 20.07
CA ALA A 368 -27.43 0.72 19.69
C ALA A 368 -27.20 -0.50 18.79
N TRP A 369 -26.30 -0.39 17.82
CA TRP A 369 -25.89 -1.49 16.97
C TRP A 369 -25.17 -2.60 17.75
N ILE A 370 -24.25 -2.29 18.66
CA ILE A 370 -23.62 -3.32 19.51
C ILE A 370 -24.66 -4.01 20.41
N ARG A 371 -25.73 -3.31 20.84
CA ARG A 371 -26.85 -3.91 21.59
C ARG A 371 -27.75 -4.81 20.74
N SER A 372 -27.84 -4.58 19.44
CA SER A 372 -28.61 -5.44 18.53
C SER A 372 -27.90 -6.75 18.23
N LEU A 373 -26.56 -6.80 18.39
CA LEU A 373 -25.80 -8.05 18.35
C LEU A 373 -26.20 -8.97 19.51
N ALA A 374 -26.83 -10.09 19.18
CA ALA A 374 -27.13 -11.13 20.16
C ALA A 374 -25.82 -11.62 20.81
N PRO A 375 -25.75 -11.70 22.15
CA PRO A 375 -24.61 -12.32 22.82
C PRO A 375 -24.47 -13.77 22.34
N PRO A 376 -23.24 -14.27 22.12
CA PRO A 376 -23.05 -15.66 21.75
C PRO A 376 -23.64 -16.58 22.82
N ALA A 377 -24.42 -17.58 22.41
CA ALA A 377 -25.12 -18.49 23.33
C ALA A 377 -24.17 -19.23 24.29
N SER A 378 -22.94 -19.46 23.85
CA SER A 378 -21.83 -19.89 24.66
C SER A 378 -20.62 -19.06 24.30
N MET A 379 -19.97 -18.46 25.30
CA MET A 379 -18.65 -17.87 25.09
C MET A 379 -17.74 -18.98 24.54
N PRO A 380 -17.03 -18.73 23.42
CA PRO A 380 -16.01 -19.64 22.94
C PRO A 380 -15.08 -19.94 24.11
N ARG A 381 -15.02 -21.20 24.54
CA ARG A 381 -13.97 -21.60 25.48
C ARG A 381 -12.65 -21.27 24.80
N ASP A 382 -11.68 -20.75 25.54
CA ASP A 382 -10.31 -20.42 25.09
C ASP A 382 -9.52 -21.67 24.62
N GLY A 383 -10.14 -22.51 23.79
CA GLY A 383 -9.58 -23.73 23.26
C GLY A 383 -8.76 -23.39 22.04
N ILE A 384 -7.43 -23.51 22.17
CA ILE A 384 -6.41 -23.88 21.18
C ILE A 384 -6.67 -23.44 19.72
N VAL A 385 -7.28 -22.28 19.48
CA VAL A 385 -7.08 -21.56 18.22
C VAL A 385 -5.93 -20.63 18.56
N ALA A 386 -4.78 -20.82 17.90
CA ALA A 386 -3.64 -19.95 18.06
C ALA A 386 -4.14 -18.51 17.91
N SER A 387 -4.07 -17.74 19.00
CA SER A 387 -4.61 -16.38 19.04
C SER A 387 -3.90 -15.58 17.97
N ARG A 388 -4.64 -15.19 16.91
CA ARG A 388 -4.10 -14.30 15.90
C ARG A 388 -3.73 -12.99 16.58
N CYS A 389 -2.48 -12.57 16.46
CA CYS A 389 -1.99 -11.38 17.14
C CYS A 389 -2.33 -10.15 16.28
N VAL A 390 -3.02 -9.15 16.82
CA VAL A 390 -3.21 -7.86 16.13
C VAL A 390 -2.04 -6.93 16.49
N MET A 391 -1.34 -6.41 15.48
CA MET A 391 -0.28 -5.44 15.72
C MET A 391 -0.88 -4.10 16.10
N ARG A 392 -0.35 -3.49 17.16
CA ARG A 392 -0.81 -2.21 17.70
C ARG A 392 -0.17 -1.03 16.98
N ALA A 393 -0.95 0.02 16.74
CA ALA A 393 -0.46 1.29 16.20
C ALA A 393 0.13 2.21 17.29
N THR A 394 -0.24 2.00 18.57
CA THR A 394 0.20 2.85 19.68
C THR A 394 0.88 2.06 20.80
N HIS A 395 1.78 2.72 21.56
CA HIS A 395 2.44 2.13 22.73
C HIS A 395 1.57 2.17 24.00
N GLY A 396 0.65 3.15 24.09
CA GLY A 396 -0.18 3.35 25.27
C GLY A 396 -1.14 2.19 25.51
N PRO A 397 -1.76 2.04 26.70
CA PRO A 397 -2.84 1.08 26.90
C PRO A 397 -3.98 1.28 25.88
N LEU A 398 -4.69 0.22 25.54
CA LEU A 398 -5.98 0.37 24.86
C LEU A 398 -6.95 1.07 25.82
N PHE A 399 -7.90 1.83 25.25
CA PHE A 399 -8.90 2.49 26.07
C PHE A 399 -9.62 1.47 26.98
N GLY A 400 -9.60 1.73 28.29
CA GLY A 400 -10.19 0.86 29.31
C GLY A 400 -9.21 0.00 30.12
N ASP A 401 -7.93 -0.13 29.75
CA ASP A 401 -6.96 -0.96 30.51
C ASP A 401 -6.60 -0.39 31.89
N ILE A 402 -6.75 0.93 32.11
CA ILE A 402 -6.22 1.62 33.29
C ILE A 402 -7.08 1.38 34.56
N GLY A 403 -8.30 0.87 34.42
CA GLY A 403 -9.30 0.81 35.49
C GLY A 403 -9.11 -0.29 36.55
N GLU A 404 -8.32 -1.33 36.30
CA GLU A 404 -8.27 -2.50 37.21
C GLU A 404 -7.07 -2.51 38.18
N ARG A 405 -6.06 -1.67 37.99
CA ARG A 405 -4.80 -1.76 38.77
C ARG A 405 -4.71 -0.91 40.04
N THR A 406 -5.69 -0.04 40.33
CA THR A 406 -5.59 0.91 41.45
C THR A 406 -6.32 0.50 42.74
N GLY A 407 -6.89 -0.71 42.80
CA GLY A 407 -7.69 -1.17 43.95
C GLY A 407 -6.96 -1.97 45.03
N GLY A 408 -5.63 -2.10 45.00
CA GLY A 408 -4.87 -2.93 45.94
C GLY A 408 -3.61 -2.24 46.47
N VAL A 409 -3.78 -1.30 47.40
CA VAL A 409 -2.74 -0.89 48.36
C VAL A 409 -3.39 -0.79 49.73
#